data_AF-A0A4R5D6C5-F1
#
_entry.id   AF-A0A4R5D6C5-F1
#
_cell.length_a   1.000
_cell.length_b   1.000
_cell.length_c   1.000
_cell.angle_alpha   90.00
_cell.angle_beta   90.00
_cell.angle_gamma   90.00
#
_symmetry.space_group_name_H-M   'P 1'
#
loop_
_entity.id
_entity.type
_entity.pdbx_description
1 polymer ?
#
loop_
_entity_poly.entity_id
_entity_poly.type
_entity_poly.pdbx_seq_one_letter_code
_entity_poly.pdbx_strand_id
1 'polypeptide(L)' 'MYSFMATCKKNGVDEQQWLTDVFERIQSHKHKDLYQLLPNNWIKYRNG' A
#
# COMPACT_ATOMS: atom_id res chain seq x y z
N MET A 1 3.74 5.96 -11.27
CA MET A 1 3.30 4.59 -10.93
C MET A 1 4.45 3.58 -10.87
N TYR A 2 5.39 3.58 -11.83
CA TYR A 2 6.51 2.63 -11.84
C TYR A 2 7.33 2.58 -10.54
N SER A 3 7.53 3.70 -9.85
CA SER A 3 8.28 3.72 -8.58
C SER A 3 7.58 2.98 -7.44
N PHE A 4 6.24 3.03 -7.37
CA PHE A 4 5.47 2.32 -6.34
C PHE A 4 5.43 0.81 -6.61
N MET A 5 5.22 0.44 -7.87
CA MET A 5 5.30 -0.94 -8.36
C MET A 5 6.68 -1.56 -8.13
N ALA A 6 7.76 -0.83 -8.47
CA ALA A 6 9.13 -1.25 -8.17
C ALA A 6 9.38 -1.42 -6.65
N THR A 7 8.78 -0.55 -5.83
CA THR A 7 8.85 -0.66 -4.36
C THR A 7 8.10 -1.90 -3.87
N CYS A 8 6.94 -2.24 -4.45
CA CYS A 8 6.22 -3.48 -4.11
C CYS A 8 7.10 -4.71 -4.36
N LYS A 9 7.69 -4.82 -5.56
CA LYS A 9 8.61 -5.92 -5.91
C LYS A 9 9.80 -6.02 -4.95
N LYS A 10 10.40 -4.88 -4.59
CA LYS A 10 11.53 -4.83 -3.66
C LYS A 10 11.17 -5.33 -2.25
N ASN A 11 9.92 -5.15 -1.83
CA ASN A 11 9.42 -5.59 -0.52
C ASN A 11 8.72 -6.96 -0.56
N GLY A 12 8.73 -7.66 -1.70
CA GLY A 12 8.00 -8.93 -1.86
C GLY A 12 6.48 -8.78 -1.74
N VAL A 13 5.96 -7.58 -1.98
CA VAL A 13 4.53 -7.27 -1.97
C VAL A 13 3.97 -7.51 -3.37
N ASP A 14 2.85 -8.25 -3.43
CA ASP A 14 2.08 -8.40 -4.66
C ASP A 14 1.48 -7.04 -5.07
N GLU A 15 1.89 -6.56 -6.25
CA GLU A 15 1.51 -5.25 -6.79
C GLU A 15 -0.01 -5.13 -6.99
N GLN A 16 -0.67 -6.22 -7.42
CA GLN A 16 -2.12 -6.22 -7.68
C GLN A 16 -2.89 -6.19 -6.37
N GLN A 17 -2.53 -7.03 -5.39
CA GLN A 17 -3.18 -7.01 -4.08
C GLN A 17 -3.01 -5.68 -3.38
N TRP A 18 -1.79 -5.13 -3.40
CA TRP A 18 -1.51 -3.82 -2.82
C TRP A 18 -2.37 -2.75 -3.47
N LEU A 19 -2.44 -2.71 -4.81
CA LEU A 19 -3.19 -1.71 -5.53
C LEU A 19 -4.69 -1.78 -5.22
N THR A 20 -5.27 -2.98 -5.20
CA THR A 20 -6.69 -3.19 -4.87
C THR A 20 -6.99 -2.73 -3.43
N ASP A 21 -6.19 -3.15 -2.45
CA ASP A 21 -6.37 -2.77 -1.04
C ASP A 21 -6.24 -1.25 -0.84
N VAL A 22 -5.27 -0.63 -1.52
CA VAL A 22 -5.10 0.82 -1.49
C VAL A 22 -6.31 1.53 -2.08
N PHE A 23 -6.84 1.10 -3.23
CA PHE A 23 -8.02 1.72 -3.83
C PHE A 23 -9.28 1.60 -2.98
N GLU A 24 -9.45 0.49 -2.26
CA GLU A 24 -10.56 0.31 -1.33
C GLU A 24 -10.39 1.20 -0.09
N ARG A 25 -9.20 1.22 0.50
CA ARG A 25 -8.97 1.93 1.78
C ARG A 25 -8.79 3.42 1.61
N ILE A 26 -8.19 3.90 0.51
CA ILE A 26 -7.84 5.31 0.31
C ILE A 26 -9.06 6.23 0.41
N GLN A 27 -10.24 5.75 0.05
CA GLN A 27 -11.49 6.51 0.10
C GLN A 27 -11.93 6.84 1.53
N SER A 28 -11.62 5.96 2.49
CA SER A 28 -11.96 6.12 3.91
C SER A 28 -10.74 6.45 4.78
N HIS A 29 -9.55 6.53 4.18
CA HIS A 29 -8.31 6.76 4.91
C HIS A 29 -8.10 8.25 5.20
N LYS A 30 -7.68 8.55 6.44
CA LYS A 30 -7.25 9.90 6.79
C LYS A 30 -5.95 10.26 6.06
N HIS A 31 -5.86 11.48 5.54
CA HIS A 31 -4.68 12.00 4.83
C HIS A 31 -3.37 11.81 5.62
N LYS A 32 -3.42 12.03 6.93
CA LYS A 32 -2.27 11.87 7.82
C LYS A 32 -1.75 10.43 7.90
N ASP A 33 -2.58 9.45 7.57
CA ASP A 33 -2.27 8.03 7.70
C ASP A 33 -2.00 7.36 6.34
N LEU A 34 -1.97 8.12 5.23
CA LEU A 34 -1.68 7.60 3.88
C LEU A 34 -0.32 6.90 3.78
N TYR A 35 0.64 7.26 4.63
CA TYR A 35 1.95 6.59 4.68
C TYR A 35 1.83 5.10 5.06
N GLN A 36 0.74 4.68 5.72
CA GLN A 36 0.45 3.29 6.07
C GLN A 36 0.13 2.45 4.83
N LEU A 37 -0.43 3.08 3.79
CA LEU A 37 -0.73 2.47 2.50
C LEU A 37 0.50 2.33 1.59
N LEU A 38 1.65 2.89 1.96
CA LEU A 38 2.87 2.72 1.17
C LEU A 38 3.30 1.25 1.16
N PRO A 39 3.87 0.73 0.06
CA PRO A 39 4.21 -0.70 -0.06
C PRO A 39 5.13 -1.22 1.05
N ASN A 40 6.04 -0.37 1.54
CA ASN A 40 6.96 -0.67 2.65
C ASN A 40 6.26 -0.85 4.01
N ASN A 41 5.11 -0.19 4.20
CA ASN A 41 4.36 -0.16 5.45
C ASN A 41 3.08 -1.01 5.37
N TRP A 42 2.62 -1.29 4.17
CA TRP A 42 1.34 -1.92 3.89
C TRP A 42 1.14 -3.23 4.66
N ILE A 43 2.13 -4.13 4.62
CA ILE A 43 2.08 -5.41 5.35
C ILE A 43 1.91 -5.18 6.87
N LYS A 44 2.57 -4.16 7.42
CA LYS A 44 2.52 -3.83 8.85
C LYS A 44 1.14 -3.33 9.29
N TYR A 45 0.43 -2.61 8.43
CA TYR A 45 -0.88 -2.00 8.72
C TYR A 45 -2.05 -2.70 8.03
N ARG A 46 -1.85 -3.89 7.46
CA ARG A 46 -2.91 -4.71 6.85
C ARG A 46 -3.70 -5.52 7.88
N ASN A 47 -3.04 -5.95 8.97
CA ASN A 47 -3.64 -6.77 10.04
C ASN A 47 -3.82 -6.01 11.37
N GLY A 48 -3.79 -4.68 11.34
CA GLY A 48 -3.88 -3.82 12.52
C GLY A 48 -5.26 -3.20 12.70
#